data_AF-A0A2R6NBV1-F1
#
_entry.id   AF-A0A2R6NBV1-F1
#
_cell.length_a   1.000
_cell.length_b   1.000
_cell.length_c   1.000
_cell.angle_alpha   90.00
_cell.angle_beta   90.00
_cell.angle_gamma   90.00
#
_symmetry.space_group_name_H-M   'P 1'
#
loop_
_entity.id
_entity.type
_entity.pdbx_description
1 polymer ?
#
loop_
_entity_poly.entity_id
_entity_poly.type
_entity_poly.pdbx_seq_one_letter_code
_entity_poly.pdbx_strand_id
1 'polypeptide(L)'
;TLFFEWALINLSQLILYVSVPALVVAGSMLAFVNGSSFTGMTLGLPNLLLIVAGAFTVSVLPFLLLLSYILRIATVAKRTLAIGPLILRDSQR
;
A
#
# COMPACT_ATOMS: atom_id res chain seq x y z
N THR A 1 12.00 11.54 -18.32
CA THR A 1 12.39 10.25 -17.70
C THR A 1 12.79 10.43 -16.24
N LEU A 2 13.59 11.44 -15.90
CA LEU A 2 14.01 11.76 -14.52
C LEU A 2 12.88 11.85 -13.46
N PHE A 3 11.73 12.47 -13.75
CA PHE A 3 10.62 12.57 -12.76
C PHE A 3 9.98 11.20 -12.44
N PHE A 4 9.85 10.32 -13.44
CA PHE A 4 9.29 8.98 -13.24
C PHE A 4 10.27 8.08 -12.46
N GLU A 5 11.57 8.19 -12.73
CA GLU A 5 12.59 7.48 -11.97
C GLU A 5 12.63 7.93 -10.51
N TRP A 6 12.62 9.23 -10.25
CA TRP A 6 12.54 9.76 -8.88
C TRP A 6 11.27 9.33 -8.14
N ALA A 7 10.12 9.33 -8.82
CA ALA A 7 8.86 8.88 -8.24
C ALA A 7 8.87 7.37 -7.90
N LEU A 8 9.46 6.53 -8.76
CA LEU A 8 9.59 5.10 -8.49
C LEU A 8 10.54 4.81 -7.34
N ILE A 9 11.67 5.52 -7.27
CA ILE A 9 12.66 5.35 -6.20
C ILE A 9 12.03 5.74 -4.85
N ASN A 10 11.39 6.90 -4.78
CA ASN A 10 10.73 7.35 -3.56
C ASN A 10 9.62 6.38 -3.13
N LEU A 11 8.84 5.85 -4.07
CA LEU A 11 7.84 4.83 -3.76
C LEU A 11 8.47 3.56 -3.20
N SER A 12 9.49 3.02 -3.87
CA SER A 12 10.17 1.79 -3.45
C SER A 12 10.71 1.95 -2.03
N GLN A 13 11.31 3.11 -1.74
CA GLN A 13 11.83 3.43 -0.41
C GLN A 13 10.72 3.51 0.64
N LEU A 14 9.57 4.10 0.30
CA LEU A 14 8.41 4.20 1.19
C LEU A 14 7.80 2.81 1.46
N ILE A 15 7.68 1.97 0.43
CA ILE A 15 7.21 0.58 0.58
C ILE A 15 8.17 -0.21 1.46
N LEU A 16 9.49 -0.11 1.25
CA LEU A 16 10.48 -0.78 2.08
C LEU A 16 10.39 -0.33 3.54
N TYR A 17 10.28 0.98 3.77
CA TYR A 17 10.19 1.55 5.10
C TYR A 17 8.93 1.12 5.86
N VAL A 18 7.81 0.92 5.16
CA VAL A 18 6.56 0.44 5.75
C VAL A 18 6.49 -1.09 5.86
N SER A 19 7.14 -1.81 4.93
CA SER A 19 7.14 -3.28 4.91
C SER A 19 7.91 -3.87 6.08
N VAL A 20 9.05 -3.28 6.47
CA VAL A 20 9.86 -3.76 7.60
C VAL A 20 9.06 -3.76 8.91
N PRO A 21 8.46 -2.66 9.38
CA PRO A 21 7.66 -2.67 10.61
C PRO A 21 6.40 -3.53 10.47
N ALA A 22 5.77 -3.56 9.30
CA ALA A 22 4.62 -4.45 9.05
C ALA A 22 4.99 -5.95 9.21
N LEU A 23 6.17 -6.34 8.75
CA LEU A 23 6.70 -7.69 8.88
C LEU A 23 7.05 -8.02 10.34
N VAL A 24 7.65 -7.07 11.07
CA VAL A 24 7.94 -7.24 12.50
C VAL A 24 6.65 -7.43 13.29
N VAL A 25 5.61 -6.66 12.99
CA VAL A 25 4.29 -6.81 13.63
C VAL A 25 3.70 -8.19 13.34
N ALA A 26 3.66 -8.61 12.07
CA ALA A 26 3.16 -9.93 11.69
C ALA A 26 3.94 -11.06 12.39
N GLY A 27 5.27 -10.99 12.34
CA GLY A 27 6.16 -11.98 12.96
C GLY A 27 5.98 -12.05 14.48
N SER A 28 5.88 -10.90 15.14
CA SER A 28 5.65 -10.84 16.59
C SER A 28 4.29 -11.43 16.99
N MET A 29 3.26 -11.19 16.17
CA MET A 29 1.94 -11.79 16.36
C MET A 29 2.00 -13.32 16.30
N LEU A 30 2.64 -13.86 15.26
CA LEU A 30 2.77 -15.30 15.09
C LEU A 30 3.67 -15.95 16.16
N ALA A 31 4.70 -15.26 16.63
CA ALA A 31 5.65 -15.79 17.59
C ALA A 31 5.14 -15.76 19.05
N PHE A 32 4.39 -14.72 19.43
CA PHE A 32 4.09 -14.44 20.84
C PHE A 32 2.59 -14.47 21.17
N VAL A 33 1.69 -14.36 20.19
CA VAL A 33 0.25 -14.31 20.46
C VAL A 33 -0.36 -15.70 20.29
N ASN A 34 -0.96 -16.18 21.37
CA ASN A 34 -1.72 -17.43 21.44
C ASN A 34 -3.15 -17.15 21.95
N GLY A 35 -4.03 -18.14 21.80
CA GLY A 35 -5.45 -18.04 22.19
C GLY A 35 -5.72 -17.64 23.64
N SER A 36 -4.72 -17.82 24.52
CA SER A 36 -4.77 -17.45 25.94
C SER A 36 -3.95 -16.21 26.31
N SER A 37 -3.23 -15.59 25.36
CA SER A 37 -2.33 -14.47 25.66
C SER A 37 -3.06 -13.21 26.12
N PHE A 38 -4.29 -12.99 25.64
CA PHE A 38 -5.12 -11.83 26.00
C PHE A 38 -6.53 -12.29 26.38
N THR A 39 -6.67 -12.71 27.64
CA THR A 39 -7.97 -13.05 28.23
C THR A 39 -8.63 -11.77 28.77
N GLY A 40 -9.77 -11.40 28.18
CA GLY A 40 -10.49 -10.19 28.54
C GLY A 40 -11.46 -9.74 27.46
N MET A 41 -12.40 -8.88 27.85
CA MET A 41 -13.42 -8.32 26.97
C MET A 41 -13.42 -6.80 27.12
N THR A 42 -13.12 -6.10 26.03
CA THR A 42 -13.17 -4.63 25.96
C THR A 42 -14.34 -4.25 25.06
N LEU A 43 -15.24 -3.38 25.54
CA LEU A 43 -16.42 -2.94 24.77
C LEU A 43 -17.35 -4.09 24.31
N GLY A 44 -17.31 -5.25 24.97
CA GLY A 44 -18.09 -6.42 24.53
C GLY A 44 -17.46 -7.19 23.36
N LEU A 45 -16.20 -6.89 23.01
CA LEU A 45 -15.41 -7.65 22.04
C LEU A 45 -14.22 -8.32 22.75
N PRO A 46 -13.84 -9.55 22.37
CA PRO A 46 -12.63 -10.18 22.89
C PRO A 46 -11.40 -9.33 22.56
N ASN A 47 -10.54 -9.04 23.54
CA ASN A 47 -9.33 -8.23 23.31
C ASN A 47 -8.44 -8.84 22.22
N LEU A 48 -8.35 -10.18 22.20
CA LEU A 48 -7.60 -10.91 21.18
C LEU A 48 -8.08 -10.56 19.76
N LEU A 49 -9.40 -10.45 19.55
CA LEU A 49 -9.96 -10.06 18.26
C LEU A 49 -9.49 -8.66 17.83
N LEU A 50 -9.52 -7.69 18.75
CA LEU A 50 -9.10 -6.32 18.45
C LEU A 50 -7.62 -6.23 18.10
N ILE A 51 -6.76 -6.93 18.87
CA ILE A 51 -5.31 -6.91 18.63
C ILE A 51 -5.00 -7.62 17.29
N VAL A 52 -5.63 -8.78 17.02
CA VAL A 52 -5.47 -9.48 15.74
C VAL A 52 -5.94 -8.63 14.57
N ALA A 53 -7.10 -7.98 14.67
CA ALA A 53 -7.62 -7.09 13.63
C ALA A 53 -6.71 -5.87 13.41
N GLY A 54 -6.18 -5.28 14.49
CA GLY A 54 -5.24 -4.16 14.41
C GLY A 54 -3.92 -4.58 13.77
N ALA A 55 -3.33 -5.69 14.21
CA ALA A 55 -2.10 -6.22 13.65
C ALA A 55 -2.27 -6.58 12.16
N PHE A 56 -3.37 -7.23 11.80
CA PHE A 56 -3.71 -7.54 10.42
C PHE A 56 -3.80 -6.28 9.56
N THR A 57 -4.45 -5.23 10.07
CA THR A 57 -4.54 -3.93 9.38
C THR A 57 -3.15 -3.36 9.10
N VAL A 58 -2.25 -3.39 10.09
CA VAL A 58 -0.86 -2.92 9.93
C VAL A 58 -0.09 -3.77 8.93
N SER A 59 -0.28 -5.09 8.94
CA SER A 59 0.40 -6.01 8.01
C SER A 59 -0.04 -5.82 6.54
N VAL A 60 -1.25 -5.31 6.29
CA VAL A 60 -1.76 -5.07 4.92
C VAL A 60 -1.32 -3.70 4.35
N LEU A 61 -0.88 -2.76 5.19
CA LEU A 61 -0.43 -1.42 4.77
C LEU A 61 0.56 -1.39 3.59
N PRO A 62 1.65 -2.17 3.53
CA PRO A 62 2.58 -2.10 2.41
C PRO A 62 1.94 -2.47 1.07
N PHE A 63 0.99 -3.43 1.09
CA PHE A 63 0.23 -3.81 -0.10
C PHE A 63 -0.76 -2.72 -0.52
N LEU A 64 -1.41 -2.06 0.45
CA LEU A 64 -2.30 -0.93 0.19
C LEU A 64 -1.57 0.26 -0.44
N LEU A 65 -0.34 0.55 0.00
CA LEU A 65 0.49 1.59 -0.60
C LEU A 65 0.83 1.30 -2.05
N LEU A 66 1.23 0.06 -2.34
CA LEU A 66 1.49 -0.40 -3.71
C LEU A 66 0.23 -0.27 -4.56
N LEU A 67 -0.92 -0.76 -4.08
CA LEU A 67 -2.19 -0.70 -4.78
C LEU A 67 -2.64 0.75 -5.04
N SER A 68 -2.55 1.62 -4.04
CA SER A 68 -2.87 3.05 -4.16
C SER A 68 -2.02 3.73 -5.23
N TYR A 69 -0.74 3.40 -5.29
CA TYR A 69 0.15 3.97 -6.30
C TYR A 69 -0.12 3.45 -7.71
N ILE A 70 -0.37 2.15 -7.87
CA ILE A 70 -0.80 1.58 -9.16
C ILE A 70 -2.09 2.25 -9.61
N LEU A 71 -3.08 2.40 -8.73
CA LEU A 71 -4.34 3.08 -9.05
C LEU A 71 -4.10 4.53 -9.47
N ARG A 72 -3.24 5.27 -8.77
CA ARG A 72 -2.87 6.65 -9.13
C ARG A 72 -2.24 6.73 -10.52
N ILE A 73 -1.27 5.86 -10.82
CA ILE A 73 -0.67 5.80 -12.16
C ILE A 73 -1.72 5.40 -13.18
N ALA A 74 -2.56 4.41 -12.90
CA ALA A 74 -3.60 3.96 -13.80
C ALA A 74 -4.61 5.08 -14.10
N THR A 75 -5.01 5.88 -13.11
CA THR A 75 -5.87 7.06 -13.31
C THR A 75 -5.19 8.11 -14.19
N VAL A 76 -3.91 8.41 -13.96
CA VAL A 76 -3.13 9.35 -14.79
C VAL A 76 -3.00 8.81 -16.21
N ALA A 77 -2.63 7.54 -16.36
CA ALA A 77 -2.51 6.86 -17.64
C ALA A 77 -3.84 6.83 -18.40
N LYS A 78 -4.97 6.59 -17.73
CA LYS A 78 -6.31 6.66 -18.34
C LYS A 78 -6.60 8.06 -18.89
N ARG A 79 -6.14 9.10 -18.18
CA ARG A 79 -6.29 10.50 -18.59
C ARG A 79 -5.37 10.88 -19.76
N THR A 80 -4.20 10.25 -19.89
CA THR A 80 -3.25 10.49 -20.99
C THR A 80 -3.47 9.59 -22.20
N LEU A 81 -4.01 8.37 -22.03
CA LEU A 81 -4.37 7.49 -23.15
C LEU A 81 -5.58 8.03 -23.95
N ALA A 82 -6.39 8.89 -23.34
CA ALA A 82 -7.47 9.61 -24.03
C ALA A 82 -6.95 10.84 -24.81
N ILE A 83 -5.72 11.29 -24.55
CA ILE A 83 -5.01 12.22 -25.43
C ILE A 83 -4.22 11.35 -26.42
N GLY A 84 -4.88 10.91 -27.50
CA GLY A 84 -4.15 10.44 -28.67
C GLY A 84 -3.12 11.51 -29.06
N PRO A 85 -1.92 11.15 -29.56
CA PRO A 85 -1.01 12.15 -30.07
C PRO A 85 -1.79 12.98 -31.08
N LEU A 86 -2.01 14.27 -30.76
CA LEU A 86 -2.46 15.24 -31.74
C LEU A 86 -1.30 15.35 -32.73
N ILE A 87 -1.28 14.43 -33.70
CA ILE A 87 -0.46 14.50 -34.88
C ILE A 87 -1.04 15.68 -35.66
N LEU A 88 -0.48 16.86 -35.39
CA LEU A 88 -0.62 18.00 -36.26
C LEU A 88 -0.05 17.57 -37.61
N ARG A 89 -0.92 17.23 -38.56
CA ARG A 89 -0.54 17.11 -39.96
C ARG A 89 -0.16 18.52 -40.42
N ASP A 90 1.12 18.74 -40.68
CA ASP A 90 1.57 19.93 -41.39
C ASP A 90 0.85 19.98 -42.74
N SER A 91 -0.06 20.93 -42.84
CA SER A 91 -0.70 21.36 -44.08
C SER A 91 0.27 22.23 -44.85
N GLN A 92 1.19 21.62 -45.60
CA GLN A 92 2.03 22.29 -46.59
C GLN A 92 1.92 21.44 -47.87
N ARG A 93 0.95 21.70 -48.76
CA ARG A 93 0.99 22.69 -49.86
C ARG A 93 2.21 22.53 -50.75
#